data_AF-A0A140CSY1-F1
#
_entry.id   AF-A0A140CSY1-F1
#
_cell.length_a   1.000
_cell.length_b   1.000
_cell.length_c   1.000
_cell.angle_alpha   90.00
_cell.angle_beta   90.00
_cell.angle_gamma   90.00
#
_symmetry.space_group_name_H-M   'P 1'
#
loop_
_entity.id
_entity.type
_entity.pdbx_description
1 polymer ?
#
loop_
_entity_poly.entity_id
_entity_poly.type
_entity_poly.pdbx_seq_one_letter_code
_entity_poly.pdbx_strand_id
1 'polypeptide(L)'
;GADMTIMEEGTELLDRLTRYLNGDKTVKLPILTSCCPAWVNFFEHYFPDMLDIPSTAKSPQQMFGAIAKTYFADMLKIKREDLIVVSVMPCLAKKYEAQREEFKVNGNPDVDFSISTRELAHLIKEFNIDFANLEEQDFDRPLGESTGAGVIFGATGGVIEAATRTAYELHTGKKLDRIDFKELRGLKGARSATVDFNG
;
A
#
# COMPACT_ATOMS: atom_id res chain seq x y z
N GLY A 1 -1.30 -7.26 -3.23
CA GLY A 1 -1.69 -6.04 -2.49
C GLY A 1 -0.69 -4.92 -2.73
N ALA A 2 0.52 -5.05 -2.18
CA ALA A 2 1.56 -4.02 -2.30
C ALA A 2 1.95 -3.73 -3.76
N ASP A 3 2.08 -4.77 -4.58
CA ASP A 3 2.38 -4.62 -6.02
C ASP A 3 1.37 -3.71 -6.74
N MET A 4 0.07 -3.84 -6.41
CA MET A 4 -0.96 -2.96 -6.98
C MET A 4 -0.79 -1.53 -6.50
N THR A 5 -0.54 -1.33 -5.20
CA THR A 5 -0.31 0.03 -4.66
C THR A 5 0.88 0.69 -5.33
N ILE A 6 1.96 -0.05 -5.53
CA ILE A 6 3.17 0.45 -6.18
C ILE A 6 2.91 0.82 -7.65
N MET A 7 2.17 -0.03 -8.38
CA MET A 7 1.79 0.25 -9.77
C MET A 7 0.91 1.49 -9.89
N GLU A 8 -0.11 1.61 -9.04
CA GLU A 8 -1.02 2.77 -9.05
C GLU A 8 -0.32 4.06 -8.59
N GLU A 9 0.42 4.04 -7.47
CA GLU A 9 1.16 5.22 -6.98
C GLU A 9 2.25 5.64 -7.98
N GLY A 10 2.97 4.68 -8.59
CA GLY A 10 4.00 4.96 -9.59
C GLY A 10 3.41 5.56 -10.87
N THR A 11 2.26 5.05 -11.32
CA THR A 11 1.55 5.59 -12.50
C THR A 11 0.94 6.95 -12.21
N GLU A 12 0.37 7.17 -11.03
CA GLU A 12 -0.17 8.46 -10.60
C GLU A 12 0.94 9.52 -10.52
N LEU A 13 2.12 9.16 -10.00
CA LEU A 13 3.29 10.04 -10.00
C LEU A 13 3.66 10.47 -11.43
N LEU A 14 3.73 9.52 -12.37
CA LEU A 14 4.04 9.82 -13.78
C LEU A 14 2.97 10.68 -14.45
N ASP A 15 1.69 10.41 -14.21
CA ASP A 15 0.58 11.21 -14.76
C ASP A 15 0.66 12.67 -14.27
N ARG A 16 0.75 12.86 -12.95
CA ARG A 16 0.83 14.20 -12.35
C ARG A 16 2.06 14.95 -12.85
N LEU A 17 3.23 14.30 -12.88
CA LEU A 17 4.46 14.93 -13.37
C LEU A 17 4.34 15.31 -14.85
N THR A 18 3.83 14.42 -15.70
CA THR A 18 3.66 14.65 -17.14
C THR A 18 2.72 15.82 -17.41
N ARG A 19 1.56 15.85 -16.74
CA ARG A 19 0.59 16.95 -16.86
C ARG A 19 1.18 18.29 -16.41
N TYR A 20 1.90 18.30 -15.29
CA TYR A 20 2.56 19.50 -14.79
C TYR A 20 3.61 20.02 -15.78
N LEU A 21 4.46 19.15 -16.34
CA LEU A 21 5.46 19.51 -17.35
C LEU A 21 4.82 20.01 -18.66
N ASN A 22 3.62 19.53 -18.99
CA ASN A 22 2.81 20.02 -20.11
C ASN A 22 2.07 21.35 -19.82
N GLY A 23 2.29 21.95 -18.65
CA GLY A 23 1.76 23.28 -18.28
C GLY A 23 0.40 23.26 -17.58
N ASP A 24 -0.11 22.10 -17.18
CA ASP A 24 -1.35 21.99 -16.39
C ASP A 24 -1.14 22.51 -14.96
N LYS A 25 -1.64 23.72 -14.68
CA LYS A 25 -1.56 24.37 -13.36
C LYS A 25 -2.54 23.81 -12.34
N THR A 26 -3.46 22.92 -12.73
CA THR A 26 -4.43 22.31 -11.82
C THR A 26 -3.82 21.16 -11.03
N VAL A 27 -2.74 20.56 -11.55
CA VAL A 27 -2.02 19.45 -10.90
C VAL A 27 -1.46 19.90 -9.56
N LYS A 28 -1.69 19.08 -8.54
CA LYS A 28 -1.12 19.27 -7.20
C LYS A 28 0.18 18.48 -7.09
N LEU A 29 1.27 19.22 -6.94
CA LEU A 29 2.59 18.73 -6.56
C LEU A 29 3.05 19.47 -5.30
N PRO A 30 3.82 18.84 -4.41
CA PRO A 30 4.35 17.47 -4.47
C PRO A 30 3.26 16.39 -4.34
N ILE A 31 3.59 15.13 -4.63
CA ILE A 31 2.74 13.98 -4.28
C ILE A 31 3.24 13.36 -2.97
N LEU A 32 2.32 13.02 -2.06
CA LEU A 32 2.63 12.35 -0.80
C LEU A 32 2.02 10.94 -0.82
N THR A 33 2.67 9.95 -0.20
CA THR A 33 2.11 8.60 -0.12
C THR A 33 0.89 8.55 0.80
N SER A 34 0.00 7.59 0.58
CA SER A 34 -1.28 7.46 1.31
C SER A 34 -1.42 6.15 2.08
N CYS A 35 -0.44 5.24 1.98
CA CYS A 35 -0.58 3.89 2.53
C CYS A 35 -0.64 3.80 4.06
N CYS A 36 -0.22 4.85 4.79
CA CYS A 36 -0.21 4.91 6.25
C CYS A 36 -1.48 5.62 6.77
N PRO A 37 -2.40 4.91 7.45
CA PRO A 37 -3.67 5.52 7.87
C PRO A 37 -3.50 6.64 8.89
N ALA A 38 -2.48 6.54 9.76
CA ALA A 38 -2.17 7.59 10.71
C ALA A 38 -1.71 8.88 10.00
N TRP A 39 -0.97 8.73 8.91
CA TRP A 39 -0.55 9.86 8.07
C TRP A 39 -1.74 10.50 7.35
N VAL A 40 -2.62 9.68 6.77
CA VAL A 40 -3.86 10.17 6.13
C VAL A 40 -4.74 10.91 7.14
N ASN A 41 -4.99 10.34 8.32
CA ASN A 41 -5.80 10.99 9.36
C ASN A 41 -5.19 12.32 9.84
N PHE A 42 -3.86 12.35 10.02
CA PHE A 42 -3.15 13.58 10.36
C PHE A 42 -3.38 14.64 9.28
N PHE A 43 -3.25 14.25 8.02
CA PHE A 43 -3.41 15.15 6.89
C PHE A 43 -4.84 15.67 6.76
N GLU A 44 -5.84 14.79 6.90
CA GLU A 44 -7.27 15.15 6.88
C GLU A 44 -7.66 16.11 8.01
N HIS A 45 -7.04 15.97 9.19
CA HIS A 45 -7.37 16.80 10.34
C HIS A 45 -6.66 18.16 10.31
N TYR A 46 -5.36 18.19 9.98
CA TYR A 46 -4.53 19.39 10.11
C TYR A 46 -4.36 20.15 8.79
N PHE A 47 -4.58 19.51 7.64
CA PHE A 47 -4.40 20.10 6.31
C PHE A 47 -5.60 19.82 5.38
N PRO A 48 -6.84 20.13 5.80
CA PRO A 48 -8.04 19.83 5.02
C PRO A 48 -8.11 20.57 3.66
N ASP A 49 -7.38 21.68 3.51
CA ASP A 49 -7.32 22.44 2.25
C ASP A 49 -6.36 21.81 1.22
N MET A 50 -5.66 20.73 1.59
CA MET A 50 -4.60 20.12 0.78
C MET A 50 -4.88 18.67 0.41
N LEU A 51 -6.11 18.16 0.59
CA LEU A 51 -6.46 16.73 0.45
C LEU A 51 -6.13 16.10 -0.91
N ASP A 52 -5.92 16.93 -1.93
CA ASP A 52 -5.51 16.50 -3.28
C ASP A 52 -4.00 16.22 -3.41
N ILE A 53 -3.20 16.54 -2.39
CA ILE A 53 -1.73 16.35 -2.38
C ILE A 53 -1.35 14.87 -2.16
N PRO A 54 -1.93 14.15 -1.17
CA PRO A 54 -1.73 12.72 -1.06
C PRO A 54 -2.15 11.96 -2.31
N SER A 55 -1.54 10.80 -2.52
CA SER A 55 -1.92 9.83 -3.53
C SER A 55 -3.36 9.37 -3.31
N THR A 56 -4.07 9.16 -4.41
CA THR A 56 -5.42 8.60 -4.41
C THR A 56 -5.42 7.07 -4.29
N ALA A 57 -4.25 6.43 -4.35
CA ALA A 57 -4.10 5.00 -4.23
C ALA A 57 -4.56 4.50 -2.84
N LYS A 58 -5.31 3.39 -2.85
CA LYS A 58 -5.62 2.63 -1.64
C LYS A 58 -4.34 1.98 -1.08
N SER A 59 -4.30 1.73 0.23
CA SER A 59 -3.19 0.98 0.81
C SER A 59 -3.21 -0.49 0.38
N PRO A 60 -2.09 -1.24 0.57
CA PRO A 60 -2.00 -2.63 0.14
C PRO A 60 -3.09 -3.54 0.69
N GLN A 61 -3.50 -3.34 1.94
CA GLN A 61 -4.56 -4.15 2.55
C GLN A 61 -5.91 -3.87 1.88
N GLN A 62 -6.18 -2.60 1.57
CA GLN A 62 -7.46 -2.19 0.99
C GLN A 62 -7.54 -2.56 -0.48
N MET A 63 -6.45 -2.42 -1.24
CA MET A 63 -6.38 -2.94 -2.60
C MET A 63 -6.56 -4.45 -2.64
N PHE A 64 -5.92 -5.19 -1.72
CA PHE A 64 -6.10 -6.63 -1.64
C PHE A 64 -7.56 -6.99 -1.30
N GLY A 65 -8.15 -6.36 -0.28
CA GLY A 65 -9.54 -6.61 0.12
C GLY A 65 -10.53 -6.37 -1.02
N ALA A 66 -10.37 -5.27 -1.76
CA ALA A 66 -11.19 -4.96 -2.91
C ALA A 66 -11.11 -6.05 -4.00
N ILE A 67 -9.91 -6.52 -4.34
CA ILE A 67 -9.71 -7.58 -5.34
C ILE A 67 -10.18 -8.94 -4.85
N ALA A 68 -9.95 -9.27 -3.58
CA ALA A 68 -10.41 -10.51 -2.97
C ALA A 68 -11.95 -10.62 -3.07
N LYS A 69 -12.65 -9.53 -2.73
CA LYS A 69 -14.12 -9.47 -2.73
C LYS A 69 -14.77 -9.15 -4.07
N THR A 70 -13.99 -9.04 -5.14
CA THR A 70 -14.51 -8.85 -6.51
C THR A 70 -13.99 -9.98 -7.39
N TYR A 71 -12.80 -9.79 -7.96
CA TYR A 71 -12.19 -10.73 -8.89
C TYR A 71 -12.05 -12.16 -8.32
N PHE A 72 -11.59 -12.30 -7.07
CA PHE A 72 -11.39 -13.63 -6.49
C PHE A 72 -12.71 -14.28 -6.06
N ALA A 73 -13.65 -13.52 -5.50
CA ALA A 73 -15.01 -13.99 -5.24
C ALA A 73 -15.69 -14.50 -6.53
N ASP A 74 -15.56 -13.77 -7.64
CA ASP A 74 -16.10 -14.16 -8.94
C ASP A 74 -15.46 -15.46 -9.46
N MET A 75 -14.14 -15.61 -9.33
CA MET A 75 -13.44 -16.84 -9.70
C MET A 75 -13.90 -18.05 -8.87
N LEU A 76 -14.12 -17.85 -7.57
CA LEU A 76 -14.63 -18.89 -6.66
C LEU A 76 -16.15 -19.10 -6.80
N LYS A 77 -16.85 -18.26 -7.56
CA LYS A 77 -18.31 -18.26 -7.70
C LYS A 77 -19.04 -18.14 -6.36
N ILE A 78 -18.47 -17.38 -5.44
CA ILE A 78 -19.09 -17.03 -4.15
C ILE A 78 -19.52 -15.57 -4.19
N LYS A 79 -20.54 -15.23 -3.41
CA LYS A 79 -20.94 -13.83 -3.29
C LYS A 79 -19.93 -13.08 -2.43
N ARG A 80 -19.79 -11.79 -2.71
CA ARG A 80 -18.95 -10.87 -1.93
C ARG A 80 -19.31 -10.91 -0.44
N GLU A 81 -20.61 -10.98 -0.13
CA GLU A 81 -21.12 -10.98 1.24
C GLU A 81 -20.79 -12.27 2.01
N ASP A 82 -20.51 -13.35 1.28
CA ASP A 82 -20.17 -14.66 1.83
C ASP A 82 -18.64 -14.83 2.00
N LEU A 83 -17.83 -13.85 1.57
CA LEU A 83 -16.37 -13.86 1.70
C LEU A 83 -15.91 -12.92 2.81
N ILE A 84 -15.24 -13.48 3.82
CA ILE A 84 -14.62 -12.73 4.91
C ILE A 84 -13.13 -12.57 4.65
N VAL A 85 -12.66 -11.32 4.62
CA VAL A 85 -11.26 -10.95 4.45
C VAL A 85 -10.70 -10.47 5.80
N VAL A 86 -9.69 -11.19 6.29
CA VAL A 86 -8.97 -10.84 7.52
C VAL A 86 -7.54 -10.43 7.16
N SER A 87 -7.11 -9.27 7.63
CA SER A 87 -5.75 -8.78 7.46
C SER A 87 -4.95 -8.89 8.76
N VAL A 88 -3.71 -9.38 8.68
CA VAL A 88 -2.76 -9.40 9.81
C VAL A 88 -1.77 -8.27 9.60
N MET A 89 -1.78 -7.28 10.49
CA MET A 89 -1.04 -6.03 10.30
C MET A 89 -0.19 -5.69 11.53
N PRO A 90 1.03 -5.15 11.36
CA PRO A 90 1.85 -4.72 12.50
C PRO A 90 1.37 -3.39 13.11
N CYS A 91 0.37 -2.74 12.52
CA CYS A 91 -0.08 -1.40 12.87
C CYS A 91 -1.56 -1.39 13.30
N LEU A 92 -1.86 -0.80 14.47
CA LEU A 92 -3.24 -0.67 14.95
C LEU A 92 -4.09 0.29 14.10
N ALA A 93 -3.47 1.28 13.45
CA ALA A 93 -4.20 2.21 12.59
C ALA A 93 -4.81 1.52 11.35
N LYS A 94 -4.34 0.31 11.00
CA LYS A 94 -4.94 -0.51 9.94
C LYS A 94 -6.33 -1.04 10.30
N LYS A 95 -6.63 -1.17 11.60
CA LYS A 95 -8.00 -1.46 12.07
C LYS A 95 -8.95 -0.32 11.79
N TYR A 96 -8.52 0.90 12.07
CA TYR A 96 -9.28 2.10 11.74
C TYR A 96 -9.49 2.21 10.22
N GLU A 97 -8.44 2.00 9.43
CA GLU A 97 -8.56 2.03 7.97
C GLU A 97 -9.59 1.00 7.45
N ALA A 98 -9.64 -0.21 8.00
CA ALA A 98 -10.62 -1.22 7.60
C ALA A 98 -12.09 -0.81 7.86
N GLN A 99 -12.32 0.12 8.79
CA GLN A 99 -13.65 0.57 9.20
C GLN A 99 -14.17 1.79 8.42
N ARG A 100 -13.33 2.42 7.59
CA ARG A 100 -13.69 3.60 6.79
C ARG A 100 -14.83 3.28 5.81
N GLU A 101 -15.83 4.16 5.72
CA GLU A 101 -17.07 3.91 4.97
C GLU A 101 -16.85 3.85 3.44
N GLU A 102 -15.89 4.60 2.94
CA GLU A 102 -15.47 4.61 1.53
C GLU A 102 -14.82 3.29 1.07
N PHE A 103 -14.45 2.40 2.00
CA PHE A 103 -13.94 1.08 1.70
C PHE A 103 -15.02 0.01 1.85
N LYS A 104 -16.28 0.37 1.60
CA LYS A 104 -17.42 -0.53 1.56
C LYS A 104 -18.13 -0.44 0.20
N VAL A 105 -18.59 -1.58 -0.28
CA VAL A 105 -19.48 -1.67 -1.45
C VAL A 105 -20.83 -2.18 -0.96
N ASN A 106 -21.89 -1.38 -1.12
CA ASN A 106 -23.24 -1.71 -0.62
C ASN A 106 -23.26 -2.08 0.88
N GLY A 107 -22.45 -1.38 1.69
CA GLY A 107 -22.31 -1.66 3.13
C GLY A 107 -21.42 -2.86 3.48
N ASN A 108 -20.88 -3.59 2.50
CA ASN A 108 -19.94 -4.69 2.71
C ASN A 108 -18.47 -4.22 2.61
N PRO A 109 -17.69 -4.26 3.71
CA PRO A 109 -16.29 -3.80 3.72
C PRO A 109 -15.39 -4.58 2.78
N ASP A 110 -14.38 -3.93 2.19
CA ASP A 110 -13.30 -4.56 1.43
C ASP A 110 -12.45 -5.48 2.33
N VAL A 111 -12.20 -5.07 3.58
CA VAL A 111 -11.54 -5.84 4.63
C VAL A 111 -12.45 -5.89 5.85
N ASP A 112 -12.88 -7.08 6.28
CA ASP A 112 -13.83 -7.23 7.39
C ASP A 112 -13.16 -7.05 8.74
N PHE A 113 -11.97 -7.64 8.90
CA PHE A 113 -11.23 -7.59 10.16
C PHE A 113 -9.76 -7.30 9.90
N SER A 114 -9.18 -6.45 10.75
CA SER A 114 -7.73 -6.31 10.83
C SER A 114 -7.29 -6.67 12.25
N ILE A 115 -6.36 -7.61 12.35
CA ILE A 115 -5.77 -8.06 13.61
C ILE A 115 -4.29 -7.71 13.64
N SER A 116 -3.78 -7.44 14.83
CA SER A 116 -2.37 -7.19 15.03
C SER A 116 -1.57 -8.48 15.07
N THR A 117 -0.26 -8.40 14.80
CA THR A 117 0.67 -9.52 15.00
C THR A 117 0.62 -10.07 16.43
N ARG A 118 0.35 -9.20 17.43
CA ARG A 118 0.20 -9.60 18.83
C ARG A 118 -1.06 -10.42 19.07
N GLU A 119 -2.17 -10.03 18.45
CA GLU A 119 -3.43 -10.77 18.55
C GLU A 119 -3.33 -12.13 17.87
N LEU A 120 -2.72 -12.19 16.68
CA LEU A 120 -2.45 -13.48 16.03
C LEU A 120 -1.56 -14.37 16.91
N ALA A 121 -0.49 -13.82 17.49
CA ALA A 121 0.38 -14.57 18.39
C ALA A 121 -0.34 -15.07 19.66
N HIS A 122 -1.32 -14.33 20.17
CA HIS A 122 -2.16 -14.80 21.27
C HIS A 122 -3.07 -15.95 20.84
N LEU A 123 -3.73 -15.85 19.69
CA LEU A 123 -4.59 -16.92 19.16
C LEU A 123 -3.78 -18.21 18.96
N ILE A 124 -2.61 -18.13 18.34
CA ILE A 124 -1.71 -19.28 18.14
C ILE A 124 -1.42 -20.00 19.48
N LYS A 125 -1.12 -19.23 20.53
CA LYS A 125 -0.84 -19.78 21.86
C LYS A 125 -2.09 -20.36 22.52
N GLU A 126 -3.23 -19.68 22.40
CA GLU A 126 -4.50 -20.10 22.99
C GLU A 126 -4.99 -21.42 22.39
N PHE A 127 -4.80 -21.61 21.09
CA PHE A 127 -5.10 -22.86 20.38
C PHE A 127 -4.02 -23.94 20.51
N ASN A 128 -2.96 -23.72 21.31
CA ASN A 128 -1.83 -24.63 21.48
C ASN A 128 -1.18 -25.06 20.15
N ILE A 129 -1.08 -24.15 19.19
CA ILE A 129 -0.44 -24.41 17.90
C ILE A 129 1.08 -24.31 18.06
N ASP A 130 1.80 -25.39 17.75
CA ASP A 130 3.26 -25.40 17.70
C ASP A 130 3.78 -24.77 16.40
N PHE A 131 3.69 -23.44 16.35
CA PHE A 131 4.01 -22.65 15.16
C PHE A 131 5.45 -22.84 14.67
N ALA A 132 6.39 -23.16 15.57
CA ALA A 132 7.80 -23.32 15.23
C ALA A 132 8.09 -24.61 14.45
N ASN A 133 7.21 -25.61 14.56
CA ASN A 133 7.38 -26.93 13.95
C ASN A 133 6.29 -27.23 12.91
N LEU A 134 5.59 -26.22 12.39
CA LEU A 134 4.66 -26.39 11.28
C LEU A 134 5.41 -26.73 9.99
N GLU A 135 4.82 -27.59 9.17
CA GLU A 135 5.32 -27.83 7.81
C GLU A 135 5.14 -26.57 6.96
N GLU A 136 6.16 -26.27 6.15
CA GLU A 136 6.06 -25.18 5.18
C GLU A 136 5.00 -25.50 4.13
N GLN A 137 4.18 -24.51 3.80
CA GLN A 137 3.16 -24.62 2.75
C GLN A 137 3.22 -23.38 1.86
N ASP A 138 2.80 -23.56 0.62
CA ASP A 138 2.69 -22.48 -0.35
C ASP A 138 1.52 -21.55 -0.01
N PHE A 139 1.63 -20.29 -0.41
CA PHE A 139 0.51 -19.35 -0.36
C PHE A 139 -0.54 -19.67 -1.43
N ASP A 140 -1.79 -19.26 -1.18
CA ASP A 140 -2.90 -19.48 -2.11
C ASP A 140 -2.69 -18.79 -3.46
N ARG A 141 -3.04 -19.44 -4.56
CA ARG A 141 -2.99 -18.85 -5.91
C ARG A 141 -4.38 -18.38 -6.35
N PRO A 142 -4.50 -17.27 -7.12
CA PRO A 142 -3.42 -16.44 -7.66
C PRO A 142 -3.01 -15.26 -6.77
N LEU A 143 -3.62 -15.08 -5.60
CA LEU A 143 -3.50 -13.84 -4.80
C LEU A 143 -2.36 -13.83 -3.76
N GLY A 144 -1.77 -14.98 -3.44
CA GLY A 144 -0.90 -15.17 -2.28
C GLY A 144 0.58 -14.90 -2.52
N GLU A 145 1.05 -14.90 -3.77
CA GLU A 145 2.44 -14.56 -4.08
C GLU A 145 2.60 -13.06 -4.36
N SER A 146 3.57 -12.42 -3.71
CA SER A 146 3.99 -11.04 -4.01
C SER A 146 5.26 -11.07 -4.86
N THR A 147 5.37 -10.15 -5.82
CA THR A 147 6.61 -9.95 -6.56
C THR A 147 7.62 -9.15 -5.73
N GLY A 148 8.89 -9.13 -6.16
CA GLY A 148 10.00 -8.54 -5.40
C GLY A 148 9.77 -7.09 -4.94
N ALA A 149 9.00 -6.29 -5.69
CA ALA A 149 8.67 -4.91 -5.30
C ALA A 149 7.76 -4.86 -4.05
N GLY A 150 6.76 -5.75 -3.96
CA GLY A 150 5.89 -5.87 -2.79
C GLY A 150 6.58 -6.46 -1.55
N VAL A 151 7.68 -7.22 -1.73
CA VAL A 151 8.53 -7.66 -0.61
C VAL A 151 9.27 -6.49 0.02
N ILE A 152 9.79 -5.56 -0.80
CA ILE A 152 10.52 -4.37 -0.32
C ILE A 152 9.58 -3.37 0.37
N PHE A 153 8.29 -3.36 0.03
CA PHE A 153 7.27 -2.48 0.64
C PHE A 153 7.29 -2.52 2.19
N GLY A 154 7.56 -3.68 2.78
CA GLY A 154 7.61 -3.85 4.24
C GLY A 154 8.83 -3.21 4.93
N ALA A 155 9.84 -2.79 4.18
CA ALA A 155 11.03 -2.13 4.71
C ALA A 155 10.83 -0.60 4.85
N THR A 156 11.55 0.04 5.77
CA THR A 156 11.49 1.50 5.94
C THR A 156 11.94 2.21 4.66
N GLY A 157 11.05 2.99 4.03
CA GLY A 157 11.31 3.63 2.73
C GLY A 157 10.92 2.80 1.51
N GLY A 158 10.44 1.56 1.70
CA GLY A 158 10.14 0.64 0.62
C GLY A 158 9.02 1.10 -0.31
N VAL A 159 8.00 1.81 0.20
CA VAL A 159 6.88 2.31 -0.60
C VAL A 159 7.33 3.35 -1.61
N ILE A 160 8.00 4.41 -1.14
CA ILE A 160 8.49 5.49 -2.00
C ILE A 160 9.57 4.99 -2.96
N GLU A 161 10.44 4.08 -2.51
CA GLU A 161 11.43 3.47 -3.39
C GLU A 161 10.76 2.65 -4.49
N ALA A 162 9.80 1.80 -4.15
CA ALA A 162 9.14 0.94 -5.11
C ALA A 162 8.30 1.75 -6.11
N ALA A 163 7.51 2.74 -5.65
CA ALA A 163 6.75 3.61 -6.54
C ALA A 163 7.66 4.42 -7.48
N THR A 164 8.76 4.97 -6.96
CA THR A 164 9.77 5.70 -7.77
C THR A 164 10.45 4.79 -8.78
N ARG A 165 10.81 3.57 -8.38
CA ARG A 165 11.40 2.55 -9.25
C ARG A 165 10.45 2.17 -10.38
N THR A 166 9.19 1.88 -10.06
CA THR A 166 8.18 1.58 -11.06
C THR A 166 7.97 2.74 -12.03
N ALA A 167 7.84 3.97 -11.52
CA ALA A 167 7.73 5.16 -12.36
C ALA A 167 8.96 5.33 -13.29
N TYR A 168 10.17 5.13 -12.77
CA TYR A 168 11.40 5.21 -13.54
C TYR A 168 11.45 4.15 -14.65
N GLU A 169 11.18 2.90 -14.32
CA GLU A 169 11.24 1.77 -15.26
C GLU A 169 10.20 1.92 -16.36
N LEU A 170 8.99 2.37 -16.03
CA LEU A 170 7.93 2.64 -17.00
C LEU A 170 8.28 3.81 -17.94
N HIS A 171 8.87 4.88 -17.42
CA HIS A 171 9.23 6.05 -18.21
C HIS A 171 10.45 5.82 -19.11
N THR A 172 11.49 5.20 -18.55
CA THR A 172 12.81 5.10 -19.19
C THR A 172 13.03 3.80 -19.95
N GLY A 173 12.26 2.74 -19.64
CA GLY A 173 12.51 1.38 -20.11
C GLY A 173 13.77 0.74 -19.54
N LYS A 174 14.46 1.40 -18.59
CA LYS A 174 15.69 0.93 -17.96
C LYS A 174 15.42 0.56 -16.51
N LYS A 175 16.13 -0.44 -15.99
CA LYS A 175 16.11 -0.75 -14.56
C LYS A 175 16.72 0.39 -13.76
N LEU A 176 16.05 0.81 -12.70
CA LEU A 176 16.63 1.76 -11.76
C LEU A 176 17.66 1.03 -10.91
N ASP A 177 18.83 1.63 -10.68
CA ASP A 177 19.79 1.08 -9.73
C ASP A 177 19.29 1.24 -8.27
N ARG A 178 20.12 0.87 -7.31
CA ARG A 178 19.81 1.07 -5.89
C ARG A 178 19.68 2.56 -5.59
N ILE A 179 18.60 2.95 -4.91
CA ILE A 179 18.41 4.32 -4.43
C ILE A 179 19.07 4.47 -3.06
N ASP A 180 20.07 5.33 -2.95
CA ASP A 180 20.73 5.62 -1.69
C ASP A 180 20.13 6.85 -1.00
N PHE A 181 19.25 6.59 -0.03
CA PHE A 181 18.66 7.61 0.82
C PHE A 181 19.66 8.18 1.83
N LYS A 182 19.91 9.48 1.77
CA LYS A 182 20.80 10.23 2.68
C LYS A 182 20.01 11.00 3.72
N GLU A 183 20.46 10.98 4.97
CA GLU A 183 19.84 11.72 6.06
C GLU A 183 19.93 13.24 5.81
N LEU A 184 18.84 13.96 6.05
CA LEU A 184 18.77 15.40 5.87
C LEU A 184 19.38 16.12 7.07
N ARG A 185 20.41 16.94 6.82
CA ARG A 185 21.07 17.72 7.89
C ARG A 185 20.07 18.65 8.57
N GLY A 186 19.92 18.51 9.89
CA GLY A 186 19.01 19.33 10.70
C GLY A 186 17.60 18.77 10.83
N LEU A 187 17.27 17.68 10.13
CA LEU A 187 15.96 17.01 10.20
C LEU A 187 16.15 15.53 10.57
N LYS A 188 16.26 15.27 11.89
CA LYS A 188 16.43 13.91 12.41
C LYS A 188 15.26 13.03 11.97
N GLY A 189 15.57 11.90 11.35
CA GLY A 189 14.58 10.93 10.87
C GLY A 189 14.05 11.19 9.45
N ALA A 190 14.42 12.31 8.81
CA ALA A 190 14.11 12.55 7.40
C ALA A 190 15.29 12.11 6.52
N ARG A 191 14.98 11.46 5.40
CA ARG A 191 15.96 11.06 4.38
C ARG A 191 15.51 11.54 3.01
N SER A 192 16.46 11.75 2.11
CA SER A 192 16.22 12.19 0.74
C SER A 192 17.13 11.46 -0.24
N ALA A 193 16.67 11.32 -1.47
CA ALA A 193 17.43 10.83 -2.60
C ALA A 193 17.01 11.62 -3.85
N THR A 194 17.91 11.71 -4.83
CA THR A 194 17.64 12.31 -6.13
C THR A 194 17.74 11.22 -7.18
N VAL A 195 16.73 11.11 -8.03
CA VAL A 195 16.71 10.18 -9.16
C VAL A 195 16.59 11.00 -10.44
N ASP A 196 17.52 10.79 -11.36
CA ASP A 196 17.49 11.38 -12.71
C ASP A 196 16.63 10.48 -13.60
N PHE A 197 15.57 11.04 -14.21
CA PHE A 197 14.63 10.33 -15.10
C PHE A 197 15.07 10.36 -16.58
N ASN A 198 16.38 10.40 -16.85
CA ASN A 198 17.01 10.69 -18.15
C ASN A 198 16.76 12.14 -18.64
N GLY A 199 16.86 13.13 -17.75
CA GLY A 199 16.69 14.56 -18.08
C GLY A 199 16.47 15.47 -16.89
#